data_AF-A0A0B4V9E2-F1
#
_entry.id   AF-A0A0B4V9E2-F1
#
_cell.length_a   1.000
_cell.length_b   1.000
_cell.length_c   1.000
_cell.angle_alpha   90.00
_cell.angle_beta   90.00
_cell.angle_gamma   90.00
#
_symmetry.space_group_name_H-M   'P 1'
#
loop_
_entity.id
_entity.type
_entity.pdbx_description
1 polymer ?
#
loop_
_entity_poly.entity_id
_entity_poly.type
_entity_poly.pdbx_seq_one_letter_code
_entity_poly.pdbx_strand_id
1 'polypeptide(L)'
;LITVPLLMIEFYLILRAITNVSSGIFWRLLIGTTVMLVGGYLGETNYMNSYLAFAIGMAGWAYILYEIFFGEASKVNKQSAPPQVQSAFSTMRWIVTI
;
A
#
# COMPACT_ATOMS: atom_id res chain seq x y z
N LEU A 1 11.47 5.44 -5.99
CA LEU A 1 11.39 5.78 -4.54
C LEU A 1 10.20 6.66 -4.19
N ILE A 2 9.97 7.80 -4.86
CA ILE A 2 8.95 8.80 -4.42
C ILE A 2 7.52 8.51 -4.94
N THR A 3 7.39 7.93 -6.13
CA THR A 3 6.11 7.79 -6.82
C THR A 3 5.17 6.76 -6.18
N VAL A 4 5.72 5.65 -5.67
CA VAL A 4 4.92 4.58 -5.04
C VAL A 4 4.29 5.04 -3.71
N PRO A 5 5.03 5.65 -2.76
CA PRO A 5 4.42 6.22 -1.57
C PRO A 5 3.43 7.34 -1.89
N LEU A 6 3.75 8.22 -2.85
CA LEU A 6 2.87 9.32 -3.23
C LEU A 6 1.52 8.82 -3.76
N LEU A 7 1.52 7.79 -4.62
CA LEU A 7 0.31 7.19 -5.18
C LEU A 7 -0.60 6.59 -4.09
N MET A 8 0.01 5.97 -3.06
CA MET A 8 -0.74 5.39 -1.93
C MET A 8 -1.33 6.47 -1.01
N ILE A 9 -0.61 7.57 -0.82
CA ILE A 9 -1.05 8.72 -0.01
C ILE A 9 -2.18 9.48 -0.73
N GLU A 10 -2.00 9.78 -2.01
CA GLU A 10 -3.00 10.47 -2.84
C GLU A 10 -4.33 9.72 -2.81
N PHE A 11 -4.28 8.40 -2.94
CA PHE A 11 -5.47 7.56 -2.83
C PHE A 11 -6.14 7.61 -1.45
N TYR A 12 -5.36 7.51 -0.37
CA TYR A 12 -5.89 7.65 0.99
C TYR A 12 -6.59 8.99 1.19
N LEU A 13 -6.04 10.07 0.64
CA LEU A 13 -6.63 11.41 0.72
C LEU A 13 -7.95 11.49 -0.07
N ILE A 14 -8.03 10.88 -1.26
CA ILE A 14 -9.27 10.81 -2.05
C ILE A 14 -10.35 10.03 -1.28
N LEU A 15 -10.01 8.88 -0.70
CA LEU A 15 -10.95 8.11 0.12
C LEU A 15 -11.41 8.89 1.36
N ARG A 16 -10.48 9.53 2.06
CA ARG A 16 -10.79 10.31 3.27
C ARG A 16 -11.69 11.51 2.98
N ALA A 17 -11.64 12.07 1.78
CA ALA A 17 -12.50 13.20 1.38
C ALA A 17 -13.98 12.82 1.25
N ILE A 18 -14.28 11.55 0.97
CA ILE A 18 -15.66 11.07 0.71
C ILE A 18 -16.19 10.11 1.78
N THR A 19 -15.30 9.52 2.58
CA THR A 19 -15.66 8.52 3.59
C THR A 19 -14.74 8.66 4.80
N ASN A 20 -15.21 8.25 5.97
CA ASN A 20 -14.46 8.39 7.20
C ASN A 20 -13.44 7.25 7.31
N VAL A 21 -12.27 7.44 6.73
CA VAL A 21 -11.19 6.44 6.69
C VAL A 21 -10.33 6.56 7.95
N SER A 22 -10.06 5.43 8.60
CA SER A 22 -9.13 5.35 9.73
C SER A 22 -7.72 5.82 9.33
N SER A 23 -7.13 6.70 10.13
CA SER A 23 -5.72 7.11 9.97
C SER A 23 -4.74 5.96 10.16
N GLY A 24 -5.19 4.83 10.74
CA GLY A 24 -4.40 3.60 10.82
C GLY A 24 -4.06 3.01 9.45
N ILE A 25 -4.95 3.12 8.46
CA ILE A 25 -4.71 2.60 7.10
C ILE A 25 -3.51 3.32 6.46
N PHE A 26 -3.45 4.64 6.60
CA PHE A 26 -2.33 5.45 6.10
C PHE A 26 -1.00 4.95 6.65
N TRP A 27 -0.89 4.77 7.97
CA TRP A 27 0.35 4.34 8.62
C TRP A 27 0.75 2.92 8.24
N ARG A 28 -0.21 2.00 8.10
CA ARG A 28 0.08 0.64 7.64
C ARG A 28 0.63 0.64 6.22
N LEU A 29 0.03 1.39 5.31
CA LEU A 29 0.52 1.51 3.93
C LEU A 29 1.89 2.21 3.86
N LEU A 30 2.11 3.25 4.67
CA LEU A 30 3.38 3.98 4.75
C LEU A 30 4.51 3.09 5.27
N ILE A 31 4.26 2.31 6.33
CA ILE A 31 5.26 1.39 6.88
C ILE A 31 5.58 0.28 5.88
N GLY A 32 4.55 -0.31 5.25
CA GLY A 32 4.74 -1.35 4.24
C GLY A 32 5.59 -0.87 3.06
N THR A 33 5.28 0.32 2.53
CA THR A 33 6.05 0.91 1.42
C THR A 33 7.46 1.29 1.83
N THR A 34 7.64 1.80 3.06
CA THR A 34 8.98 2.10 3.59
C THR A 34 9.83 0.83 3.70
N VAL A 35 9.30 -0.25 4.29
CA VAL A 35 10.01 -1.53 4.41
C VAL A 35 10.35 -2.10 3.04
N MET A 36 9.41 -2.04 2.09
CA MET A 36 9.63 -2.49 0.72
C MET A 36 10.80 -1.75 0.05
N LEU A 37 10.81 -0.42 0.15
CA LEU A 37 11.81 0.43 -0.49
C LEU A 37 13.18 0.38 0.20
N VAL A 38 13.21 0.37 1.53
CA VAL A 38 14.45 0.23 2.29
C VAL A 38 15.06 -1.16 2.04
N GLY A 39 14.24 -2.20 2.03
CA GLY A 39 14.67 -3.56 1.66
C GLY A 39 15.31 -3.60 0.27
N GLY A 40 14.63 -3.07 -0.75
CA GLY A 40 15.18 -3.00 -2.11
C GLY A 40 16.48 -2.20 -2.19
N TYR A 41 16.52 -1.01 -1.58
CA TYR A 41 17.70 -0.15 -1.59
C TYR A 41 18.91 -0.80 -0.92
N LEU A 42 18.74 -1.46 0.22
CA LEU A 42 19.82 -2.17 0.92
C LEU A 42 20.36 -3.36 0.12
N GLY A 43 19.52 -4.00 -0.69
CA GLY A 43 19.93 -5.08 -1.61
C GLY A 43 20.71 -4.56 -2.82
N GLU A 44 20.29 -3.42 -3.39
CA GLU A 44 20.94 -2.79 -4.55
C GLU A 44 22.30 -2.16 -4.19
N THR A 45 22.46 -1.68 -2.96
CA THR A 45 23.70 -1.06 -2.47
C THR A 45 24.70 -2.06 -1.88
N ASN A 46 24.41 -3.36 -1.91
CA ASN A 46 25.22 -4.44 -1.33
C ASN A 46 25.50 -4.29 0.18
N TYR A 47 24.74 -3.47 0.91
CA TYR A 47 24.82 -3.41 2.38
C TYR A 47 24.25 -4.67 3.04
N MET A 48 23.43 -5.45 2.31
CA MET A 48 22.84 -6.71 2.76
C MET A 48 22.84 -7.74 1.63
N ASN A 49 22.82 -9.03 1.97
CA ASN A 49 22.66 -10.11 0.99
C ASN A 49 21.42 -9.85 0.12
N SER A 50 21.57 -9.80 -1.20
CA SER A 50 20.51 -9.42 -2.14
C SER A 50 19.27 -10.32 -2.03
N TYR A 51 19.42 -11.61 -1.72
CA TYR A 51 18.29 -12.52 -1.52
C TYR A 51 17.51 -12.19 -0.23
N LEU A 52 18.22 -11.80 0.84
CA LEU A 52 17.59 -11.44 2.11
C LEU A 52 16.87 -10.09 1.99
N ALA A 53 17.53 -9.13 1.34
CA ALA A 53 16.97 -7.82 1.03
C ALA A 53 15.72 -7.93 0.13
N PHE A 54 15.76 -8.81 -0.88
CA PHE A 54 14.62 -9.13 -1.73
C PHE A 54 13.46 -9.76 -0.92
N ALA A 55 13.74 -10.71 -0.02
CA ALA A 55 12.71 -11.30 0.84
C ALA A 55 12.03 -10.26 1.75
N ILE A 56 12.80 -9.31 2.31
CA ILE A 56 12.26 -8.20 3.11
C ILE A 56 11.39 -7.27 2.24
N GLY A 57 11.86 -6.96 1.03
CA GLY A 57 11.10 -6.19 0.05
C GLY A 57 9.74 -6.82 -0.27
N MET A 58 9.77 -8.12 -0.58
CA MET A 58 8.58 -8.93 -0.86
C MET A 58 7.64 -9.05 0.35
N ALA A 59 8.17 -9.11 1.57
CA ALA A 59 7.36 -9.10 2.80
C ALA A 59 6.62 -7.76 2.98
N GLY A 60 7.30 -6.62 2.72
CA GLY A 60 6.67 -5.30 2.72
C GLY A 60 5.55 -5.18 1.69
N TRP A 61 5.77 -5.70 0.47
CA TRP A 61 4.75 -5.75 -0.57
C TRP A 61 3.56 -6.65 -0.21
N ALA A 62 3.81 -7.86 0.28
CA ALA A 62 2.76 -8.78 0.72
C ALA A 62 1.91 -8.20 1.86
N TYR A 63 2.53 -7.46 2.78
CA TYR A 63 1.83 -6.75 3.84
C TYR A 63 0.89 -5.66 3.31
N ILE A 64 1.32 -4.89 2.30
CA ILE A 64 0.47 -3.90 1.63
C ILE A 64 -0.73 -4.59 0.97
N LEU A 65 -0.50 -5.70 0.24
CA LEU A 65 -1.58 -6.45 -0.40
C LEU A 65 -2.59 -6.97 0.62
N TYR A 66 -2.11 -7.52 1.74
CA TYR A 66 -2.98 -7.98 2.82
C TYR A 66 -3.88 -6.85 3.34
N GLU A 67 -3.32 -5.67 3.62
CA GLU A 67 -4.10 -4.53 4.14
C GLU A 67 -5.13 -4.01 3.12
N ILE A 68 -4.79 -4.03 1.82
CA ILE A 68 -5.69 -3.58 0.75
C ILE A 68 -6.83 -4.57 0.49
N PHE A 69 -6.56 -5.88 0.48
CA PHE A 69 -7.56 -6.90 0.14
C PHE A 69 -8.40 -7.31 1.36
N PHE A 70 -7.77 -7.52 2.51
CA PHE A 70 -8.40 -8.08 3.71
C PHE A 70 -8.43 -7.11 4.91
N GLY A 71 -7.66 -6.03 4.85
CA GLY A 71 -7.60 -5.02 5.90
C GLY A 71 -8.78 -4.04 5.92
N GLU A 72 -8.64 -2.99 6.74
CA GLU A 72 -9.72 -2.02 6.99
C GLU A 72 -10.13 -1.26 5.72
N ALA A 73 -9.19 -1.02 4.80
CA ALA A 73 -9.44 -0.32 3.54
C ALA A 73 -10.52 -1.03 2.69
N SER A 74 -10.48 -2.36 2.63
CA SER A 74 -11.47 -3.20 1.95
C SER A 74 -12.87 -3.07 2.56
N LYS A 75 -12.95 -3.02 3.89
CA LYS A 75 -14.20 -2.94 4.64
C LYS A 75 -14.85 -1.57 4.50
N VAL A 76 -14.07 -0.50 4.64
CA VAL A 76 -14.53 0.88 4.48
C VAL A 76 -15.04 1.13 3.06
N ASN A 77 -14.33 0.62 2.04
CA ASN A 77 -14.76 0.75 0.65
C ASN A 77 -16.11 0.05 0.40
N LYS A 78 -16.32 -1.16 0.95
CA LYS A 78 -17.59 -1.90 0.77
C LYS A 78 -18.76 -1.31 1.56
N GLN A 79 -18.51 -0.70 2.71
CA GLN A 79 -19.57 -0.23 3.61
C GLN A 79 -20.02 1.20 3.33
N SER A 80 -19.12 2.08 2.85
CA SER A 80 -19.37 3.52 2.92
C SER A 80 -18.91 4.32 1.70
N ALA A 81 -18.30 3.70 0.68
CA ALA A 81 -17.84 4.42 -0.50
C ALA A 81 -18.89 4.42 -1.64
N PRO A 82 -19.05 5.54 -2.38
CA PRO A 82 -19.86 5.58 -3.60
C PRO A 82 -19.37 4.59 -4.67
N PRO A 83 -20.23 4.13 -5.60
CA PRO A 83 -19.88 3.15 -6.63
C PRO A 83 -18.66 3.53 -7.48
N GLN A 84 -18.50 4.83 -7.78
CA GLN A 84 -17.36 5.35 -8.54
C GLN A 84 -16.04 5.12 -7.82
N VAL A 85 -16.05 5.23 -6.49
CA VAL A 85 -14.84 5.08 -5.68
C VAL A 85 -14.56 3.61 -5.41
N GLN A 86 -15.60 2.78 -5.29
CA GLN A 86 -15.41 1.34 -5.26
C GLN A 86 -14.73 0.81 -6.53
N SER A 87 -15.10 1.35 -7.69
CA SER A 87 -14.45 1.02 -8.96
C SER A 87 -12.99 1.48 -8.97
N ALA A 88 -12.71 2.72 -8.58
CA ALA A 88 -11.35 3.24 -8.49
C ALA A 88 -10.49 2.40 -7.53
N PHE A 89 -11.04 2.04 -6.37
CA PHE A 89 -10.39 1.19 -5.38
C PHE A 89 -10.05 -0.19 -5.96
N SER A 90 -10.95 -0.81 -6.73
CA SER A 90 -10.70 -2.07 -7.42
C SER A 90 -9.55 -1.96 -8.43
N THR A 91 -9.53 -0.91 -9.26
CA THR A 91 -8.44 -0.66 -10.22
C THR A 91 -7.10 -0.50 -9.51
N MET A 92 -7.07 0.19 -8.36
CA MET A 92 -5.85 0.35 -7.58
C MET A 92 -5.35 -0.94 -6.95
N ARG A 93 -6.25 -1.85 -6.53
CA ARG A 93 -5.84 -3.20 -6.13
C ARG A 93 -5.05 -3.89 -7.23
N TRP A 94 -5.53 -3.78 -8.47
CA TRP A 94 -4.86 -4.38 -9.61
C TRP A 94 -3.48 -3.76 -9.86
N ILE A 95 -3.36 -2.43 -9.84
CA ILE A 95 -2.08 -1.72 -10.04
C ILE A 95 -1.02 -2.08 -8.99
N VAL A 96 -1.44 -2.35 -7.74
CA VAL A 96 -0.48 -2.75 -6.69
C VAL A 96 -0.11 -4.24 -6.78
N THR A 97 -0.93 -5.04 -7.47
CA THR A 97 -0.74 -6.49 -7.61
C THR A 97 0.02 -6.87 -8.87
N ILE A 98 -0.20 -6.16 -9.97
CA ILE A 98 0.31 -6.43 -11.34
C ILE A 98 0.99 -5.17 -11.87
#